data_AF-A0A357CG97-F1
#
_entry.id   AF-A0A357CG97-F1
#
_cell.length_a   1.000
_cell.length_b   1.000
_cell.length_c   1.000
_cell.angle_alpha   90.00
_cell.angle_beta   90.00
_cell.angle_gamma   90.00
#
_symmetry.space_group_name_H-M   'P 1'
#
loop_
_entity.id
_entity.type
_entity.pdbx_description
1 polymer ?
#
loop_
_entity_poly.entity_id
_entity_poly.type
_entity_poly.pdbx_seq_one_letter_code
_entity_poly.pdbx_strand_id
1 'polypeptide(L)'
;MPDVENVVWAALRAQIAWAAMPAVQRGLVLHRVCNALEARQQELAEIVAKETGKSPKEAFGEAGGAIALGRFFAGEGQRLYGRTTTSG
;
A
#
# COMPACT_ATOMS: atom_id res chain seq x y z
N MET A 1 18.14 13.22 -15.10
CA MET A 1 17.98 13.58 -13.67
C MET A 1 18.64 12.48 -12.85
N PRO A 2 19.87 12.70 -12.34
CA PRO A 2 20.64 11.67 -11.62
C PRO A 2 19.90 11.05 -10.44
N ASP A 3 19.03 11.82 -9.79
CA ASP A 3 18.19 11.35 -8.67
C ASP A 3 17.20 10.25 -9.08
N VAL A 4 16.51 10.42 -10.21
CA VAL A 4 15.53 9.44 -10.74
C VAL A 4 16.20 8.09 -11.03
N GLU A 5 17.38 8.13 -11.66
CA GLU A 5 18.13 6.92 -11.98
C GLU A 5 18.57 6.17 -10.71
N ASN A 6 19.04 6.91 -9.70
CA ASN A 6 19.45 6.35 -8.42
C ASN A 6 18.29 5.66 -7.67
N VAL A 7 17.10 6.29 -7.63
CA VAL A 7 15.92 5.70 -6.95
C VAL A 7 15.39 4.47 -7.69
N VAL A 8 15.43 4.44 -9.02
CA VAL A 8 15.06 3.26 -9.82
C VAL A 8 15.97 2.09 -9.47
N TRP A 9 17.28 2.31 -9.43
CA TRP A 9 18.22 1.26 -9.05
C TRP A 9 18.06 0.78 -7.60
N ALA A 10 17.71 1.68 -6.68
CA ALA A 10 17.40 1.30 -5.31
C ALA A 10 16.15 0.41 -5.23
N ALA A 11 15.08 0.78 -5.95
CA ALA A 11 13.85 -0.01 -6.02
C ALA A 11 14.09 -1.41 -6.60
N LEU A 12 14.86 -1.52 -7.69
CA LEU A 12 15.22 -2.80 -8.31
C LEU A 12 15.97 -3.72 -7.34
N ARG A 13 16.92 -3.18 -6.57
CA ARG A 13 17.65 -3.97 -5.56
C ARG A 13 16.73 -4.46 -4.43
N ALA A 14 15.84 -3.60 -3.94
CA ALA A 14 14.91 -3.95 -2.87
C ALA A 14 13.83 -4.96 -3.31
N GLN A 15 13.44 -4.92 -4.59
CA GLN A 15 12.41 -5.79 -5.15
C GLN A 15 12.73 -7.28 -4.98
N ILE A 16 14.00 -7.67 -5.08
CA ILE A 16 14.43 -9.06 -4.95
C ILE A 16 14.07 -9.61 -3.56
N ALA A 17 14.47 -8.89 -2.50
CA ALA A 17 14.19 -9.30 -1.12
C ALA A 17 12.68 -9.23 -0.81
N TRP A 18 11.99 -8.21 -1.34
CA TRP A 18 10.54 -8.07 -1.17
C TRP A 18 9.77 -9.22 -1.84
N ALA A 19 10.16 -9.63 -3.05
CA ALA A 19 9.51 -10.73 -3.77
C ALA A 19 9.71 -12.07 -3.08
N ALA A 20 10.89 -12.30 -2.50
CA ALA A 20 11.20 -13.52 -1.73
C ALA A 20 10.42 -13.63 -0.41
N MET A 21 9.92 -12.51 0.14
CA MET A 21 9.10 -12.52 1.36
C MET A 21 7.75 -13.21 1.09
N PRO A 22 7.31 -14.17 1.93
CA PRO A 22 6.00 -14.81 1.80
C PRO A 22 4.85 -13.81 1.68
N ALA A 23 3.85 -14.11 0.83
CA ALA A 23 2.72 -13.21 0.56
C ALA A 23 1.97 -12.79 1.84
N VAL A 24 1.81 -13.72 2.79
CA VAL A 24 1.19 -13.45 4.10
C VAL A 24 1.99 -12.40 4.88
N GLN A 25 3.32 -12.50 4.90
CA GLN A 25 4.16 -11.54 5.61
C GLN A 25 4.10 -10.15 4.97
N ARG A 26 4.06 -10.07 3.63
CA ARG A 26 3.85 -8.79 2.93
C ARG A 26 2.49 -8.18 3.27
N GLY A 27 1.43 -9.00 3.36
CA GLY A 27 0.12 -8.57 3.83
C GLY A 27 0.16 -7.99 5.24
N LEU A 28 0.90 -8.62 6.16
CA LEU A 28 1.10 -8.10 7.52
C LEU A 28 1.86 -6.75 7.54
N VAL A 29 2.82 -6.55 6.64
CA VAL A 29 3.49 -5.24 6.50
C VAL A 29 2.48 -4.18 6.06
N LEU A 30 1.66 -4.46 5.04
CA LEU A 30 0.61 -3.54 4.59
C LEU A 30 -0.41 -3.24 5.70
N HIS A 31 -0.80 -4.24 6.50
CA HIS A 31 -1.67 -4.00 7.65
C HIS A 31 -1.07 -3.01 8.66
N ARG A 32 0.23 -3.11 8.96
CA ARG A 32 0.90 -2.15 9.86
C ARG A 32 0.91 -0.74 9.27
N VAL A 33 1.14 -0.61 7.96
CA VAL A 33 1.07 0.67 7.25
C VAL A 33 -0.34 1.26 7.35
N CYS A 34 -1.39 0.48 7.05
CA CYS A 34 -2.77 0.93 7.17
C CYS A 34 -3.13 1.38 8.59
N ASN A 35 -2.70 0.64 9.62
CA ASN A 35 -2.91 1.05 11.02
C ASN A 35 -2.22 2.39 11.34
N ALA A 36 -1.02 2.61 10.82
CA ALA A 36 -0.28 3.85 11.02
C ALA A 36 -0.90 5.04 10.27
N LEU A 37 -1.52 4.80 9.11
CA LEU A 37 -2.26 5.80 8.34
C LEU A 37 -3.59 6.12 9.03
N GLU A 38 -4.33 5.12 9.51
CA GLU A 38 -5.59 5.31 10.23
C GLU A 38 -5.41 6.12 11.52
N ALA A 39 -4.36 5.82 12.29
CA ALA A 39 -3.99 6.60 13.46
C ALA A 39 -3.69 8.09 13.17
N ARG A 40 -3.41 8.43 11.90
CA ARG A 40 -3.10 9.79 11.42
C ARG A 40 -4.05 10.27 10.34
N GLN A 41 -5.23 9.65 10.20
CA GLN A 41 -6.12 9.92 9.06
C GLN A 41 -6.52 11.40 8.97
N GLN A 42 -6.74 12.03 10.12
CA GLN A 42 -7.07 13.45 10.20
C GLN A 42 -5.92 14.35 9.69
N GLU A 43 -4.69 14.06 10.10
CA GLU A 43 -3.50 14.80 9.64
C GLU A 43 -3.30 14.64 8.12
N LEU A 44 -3.46 13.42 7.61
CA LEU A 44 -3.39 13.15 6.17
C LEU A 44 -4.47 13.91 5.40
N ALA A 45 -5.71 13.92 5.91
CA ALA A 45 -6.81 14.66 5.31
C ALA A 45 -6.54 16.17 5.27
N GLU A 46 -5.93 16.73 6.31
CA GLU A 46 -5.55 18.14 6.35
C GLU A 46 -4.48 18.50 5.32
N ILE A 47 -3.48 17.63 5.12
CA ILE A 47 -2.45 17.80 4.09
C ILE A 47 -3.12 17.77 2.71
N VAL A 48 -3.94 16.76 2.43
CA VAL A 48 -4.66 16.61 1.15
C VAL A 48 -5.56 17.80 0.87
N ALA A 49 -6.31 18.28 1.86
CA ALA A 49 -7.15 19.46 1.70
C ALA A 49 -6.33 20.70 1.35
N LYS A 50 -5.17 20.90 2.00
CA LYS A 50 -4.28 22.05 1.76
C LYS A 50 -3.64 22.01 0.37
N GLU A 51 -3.20 20.84 -0.09
CA GLU A 51 -2.48 20.73 -1.38
C GLU A 51 -3.42 20.75 -2.60
N THR A 52 -4.67 20.29 -2.43
CA THR A 52 -5.62 20.15 -3.56
C THR A 52 -6.75 21.19 -3.56
N GLY A 53 -7.02 21.83 -2.41
CA GLY A 53 -8.14 22.76 -2.25
C GLY A 53 -9.52 22.13 -2.04
N LYS A 54 -9.63 20.79 -1.95
CA LYS A 54 -10.91 20.12 -1.66
C LYS A 54 -11.36 20.34 -0.21
N SER A 55 -12.64 20.14 0.07
CA SER A 55 -13.15 20.32 1.43
C SER A 55 -12.51 19.32 2.41
N PRO A 56 -12.31 19.68 3.70
CA PRO A 56 -11.77 18.75 4.70
C PRO A 56 -12.55 17.43 4.80
N LYS A 57 -13.86 17.50 4.58
CA LYS A 57 -14.73 16.31 4.58
C LYS A 57 -14.42 15.37 3.41
N GLU A 58 -14.23 15.91 2.21
CA GLU A 58 -13.85 15.10 1.04
C GLU A 58 -12.46 14.50 1.20
N ALA A 59 -11.49 15.31 1.66
CA ALA A 59 -10.13 14.83 1.93
C ALA A 59 -10.09 13.73 3.01
N PHE A 60 -10.92 13.84 4.05
CA PHE A 60 -11.05 12.81 5.07
C PHE A 60 -11.62 11.50 4.51
N GLY A 61 -12.62 11.60 3.64
CA GLY A 61 -13.18 10.45 2.93
C GLY A 61 -12.16 9.78 2.01
N GLU A 62 -11.37 10.55 1.28
CA GLU A 62 -10.28 10.05 0.43
C GLU A 62 -9.20 9.33 1.22
N ALA A 63 -8.72 9.92 2.32
CA ALA A 63 -7.75 9.27 3.20
C ALA A 63 -8.29 7.93 3.74
N GLY A 64 -9.58 7.90 4.15
CA GLY A 64 -10.25 6.67 4.56
C GLY A 64 -10.37 5.64 3.43
N GLY A 65 -10.67 6.08 2.21
CA GLY A 65 -10.72 5.23 1.02
C GLY A 65 -9.36 4.60 0.69
N ALA A 66 -8.27 5.36 0.77
CA ALA A 66 -6.92 4.84 0.59
C ALA A 66 -6.54 3.80 1.64
N ILE A 67 -6.89 4.03 2.92
CA ILE A 67 -6.69 3.07 4.01
C ILE A 67 -7.48 1.77 3.73
N ALA A 68 -8.76 1.89 3.36
CA ALA A 68 -9.61 0.74 3.06
C ALA A 68 -9.06 -0.10 1.89
N LEU A 69 -8.61 0.56 0.82
CA LEU A 69 -7.98 -0.10 -0.33
C LEU A 69 -6.69 -0.82 0.08
N GLY A 70 -5.86 -0.18 0.91
CA GLY A 70 -4.66 -0.81 1.47
C GLY A 70 -5.00 -2.06 2.30
N ARG A 71 -6.05 -2.02 3.12
CA ARG A 71 -6.51 -3.18 3.91
C ARG A 71 -7.00 -4.32 3.01
N PHE A 72 -7.67 -4.01 1.90
CA PHE A 72 -8.08 -5.01 0.91
C PHE A 72 -6.86 -5.75 0.36
N PHE A 73 -5.85 -5.04 -0.16
CA PHE A 73 -4.65 -5.68 -0.71
C PHE A 73 -3.79 -6.38 0.35
N ALA A 74 -3.79 -5.90 1.60
CA ALA A 74 -3.17 -6.60 2.71
C ALA A 74 -3.78 -8.00 2.91
N GLY A 75 -5.12 -8.10 2.83
CA GLY A 75 -5.84 -9.37 2.91
C GLY A 75 -5.58 -10.31 1.72
N GLU A 76 -5.37 -9.77 0.52
CA GLU A 76 -5.01 -10.59 -0.66
C GLU A 76 -3.65 -11.31 -0.49
N GLY A 77 -2.77 -10.83 0.38
CA GLY A 77 -1.54 -11.54 0.76
C GLY A 77 -1.80 -12.94 1.36
N GLN A 78 -2.99 -13.18 1.93
CA GLN A 78 -3.41 -14.48 2.44
C GLN A 78 -4.18 -15.34 1.43
N ARG A 79 -4.46 -14.81 0.23
CA ARG A 79 -5.31 -15.43 -0.79
C ARG A 79 -4.55 -15.77 -2.08
N LEU A 80 -3.23 -15.88 -2.00
CA LEU A 80 -2.41 -16.29 -3.13
C LEU A 80 -2.52 -17.81 -3.37
N TYR A 81 -3.64 -18.22 -3.95
CA TYR A 81 -3.91 -19.63 -4.26
C TYR A 81 -3.25 -20.05 -5.58
N GLY A 82 -2.65 -21.25 -5.57
CA GLY A 82 -2.23 -21.92 -6.80
C GLY A 82 -3.40 -22.57 -7.52
N ARG A 83 -3.21 -22.88 -8.80
CA ARG A 83 -4.15 -23.71 -9.59
C ARG A 83 -3.44 -24.96 -10.06
N THR A 84 -4.04 -26.12 -9.83
CA THR A 84 -3.62 -27.40 -10.41
C THR A 84 -4.59 -27.80 -11.51
N THR A 85 -4.08 -28.29 -12.64
CA THR A 85 -4.90 -28.91 -13.70
C THR A 85 -4.79 -30.43 -13.62
N THR A 86 -5.88 -31.14 -13.84
CA THR A 86 -5.89 -32.59 -13.98
C THR A 86 -5.33 -33.00 -15.34
N SER A 87 -4.43 -33.99 -15.35
CA SER A 87 -3.93 -34.63 -16.56
C SER A 87 -4.97 -35.65 -17.03
N GLY A 88 -5.90 -35.21 -17.88
CA GLY A 88 -6.78 -36.10 -18.63
C GLY A 88 -6.19 -36.42 -19.99
#